data_AF-A0A7C5S1P8-F1
#
_entry.id   AF-A0A7C5S1P8-F1
#
_cell.length_a   1.000
_cell.length_b   1.000
_cell.length_c   1.000
_cell.angle_alpha   90.00
_cell.angle_beta   90.00
_cell.angle_gamma   90.00
#
_symmetry.space_group_name_H-M   'P 1'
#
loop_
_entity.id
_entity.type
_entity.pdbx_description
1 polymer ?
#
loop_
_entity_poly.entity_id
_entity_poly.type
_entity_poly.pdbx_seq_one_letter_code
_entity_poly.pdbx_strand_id
1 'polypeptide(L)'
;MLDAVNGLNRSYEGVWAKRMSVDAGLNRSLVSFQANKKRAVYRWFKYKEAFSAELVEYLLKKHRIKSGVMLDPFAGIGTALFAAGALGLQAKGIELLPVGQTAINTRRIIEWELEQADLDRLTYWRDTEPWKHTDAAKAVNELRITRGAYPDETLQWMRRYLAALEQENERTAAVLLFALLCVLESISYTRKDGQYLRWDYRSGRRQGKKKFDKGRILSFDEAIGNKLRTIEDDIRGYKRHGDLFPVPGSRAHVLLHAGSCLDALPKLKPKSYDCLITSPPYCNRYDYTRTYALELALLGIDEMGLTNLRQKMLSCTVENREKDLLAINPKWTKAIKVLV
;
A
#
# COMPACT_ATOMS: atom_id res chain seq x y z
N MET A 1 -26.16 -21.84 12.99
CA MET A 1 -25.01 -21.32 12.21
C MET A 1 -23.92 -20.77 13.12
N LEU A 2 -24.21 -19.84 14.04
CA LEU A 2 -23.22 -19.31 14.97
C LEU A 2 -22.59 -20.39 15.86
N ASP A 3 -23.37 -21.34 16.37
CA ASP A 3 -22.86 -22.42 17.23
C ASP A 3 -21.94 -23.39 16.48
N ALA A 4 -22.21 -23.63 15.19
CA ALA A 4 -21.34 -24.42 14.33
C ALA A 4 -19.99 -23.71 14.10
N VAL A 5 -20.02 -22.40 13.86
CA VAL A 5 -18.79 -21.58 13.75
C VAL A 5 -18.02 -21.58 15.07
N ASN A 6 -18.70 -21.40 16.20
CA ASN A 6 -18.06 -21.44 17.52
C ASN A 6 -17.49 -22.83 17.85
N GLY A 7 -18.17 -23.89 17.44
CA GLY A 7 -17.68 -25.27 17.56
C GLY A 7 -16.40 -25.50 16.76
N LEU A 8 -16.37 -25.06 15.50
CA LEU A 8 -15.17 -25.10 14.66
C LEU A 8 -14.03 -24.29 15.26
N ASN A 9 -14.29 -23.05 15.71
CA ASN A 9 -13.28 -22.21 16.35
C ASN A 9 -12.66 -22.90 17.57
N ARG A 10 -13.47 -23.46 18.48
CA ARG A 10 -12.97 -24.20 19.65
C ARG A 10 -12.13 -25.42 19.25
N SER A 11 -12.55 -26.15 18.21
CA SER A 11 -11.80 -27.29 17.71
C SER A 11 -10.42 -26.85 17.18
N TYR A 12 -10.37 -25.82 16.35
CA TYR A 12 -9.12 -25.28 15.81
C TYR A 12 -8.23 -24.70 16.93
N GLU A 13 -8.78 -23.87 17.81
CA GLU A 13 -8.05 -23.33 18.96
C GLU A 13 -7.48 -24.46 19.83
N GLY A 14 -8.24 -25.53 20.07
CA GLY A 14 -7.78 -26.71 20.81
C GLY A 14 -6.58 -27.40 20.16
N VAL A 15 -6.60 -27.58 18.83
CA VAL A 15 -5.48 -28.17 18.08
C VAL A 15 -4.20 -27.33 18.22
N TRP A 16 -4.34 -26.00 18.22
CA TRP A 16 -3.21 -25.08 18.26
C TRP A 16 -2.90 -24.52 19.65
N ALA A 17 -3.66 -24.89 20.70
CA ALA A 17 -3.58 -24.29 22.02
C ALA A 17 -2.17 -24.30 22.62
N LYS A 18 -1.43 -25.40 22.43
CA LYS A 18 -0.04 -25.54 22.91
C LYS A 18 0.98 -24.67 22.15
N ARG A 19 0.59 -24.14 20.99
CA ARG A 19 1.41 -23.27 20.12
C ARG A 19 0.93 -21.82 20.11
N MET A 20 -0.26 -21.57 20.65
CA MET A 20 -0.80 -20.22 20.82
C MET A 20 -0.33 -19.66 22.16
N SER A 21 0.05 -18.38 22.16
CA SER A 21 0.36 -17.65 23.39
C SER A 21 -0.27 -16.27 23.29
N VAL A 22 -0.85 -15.81 24.39
CA VAL A 22 -1.34 -14.44 24.50
C VAL A 22 -0.14 -13.53 24.74
N ASP A 23 -0.03 -12.49 23.92
CA ASP A 23 1.02 -11.49 24.04
C ASP A 23 0.40 -10.15 24.44
N ALA A 24 0.51 -9.81 25.73
CA ALA A 24 -0.03 -8.58 26.29
C ALA A 24 0.70 -7.32 25.76
N GLY A 25 1.85 -7.46 25.10
CA GLY A 25 2.53 -6.36 24.43
C GLY A 25 1.85 -5.92 23.14
N LEU A 26 0.98 -6.76 22.55
CA LEU A 26 0.28 -6.45 21.31
C LEU A 26 -1.01 -5.67 21.60
N ASN A 27 -1.07 -4.43 21.12
CA ASN A 27 -2.26 -3.57 21.24
C ASN A 27 -2.80 -3.17 19.86
N ARG A 28 -4.00 -2.57 19.83
CA ARG A 28 -4.70 -2.18 18.59
C ARG A 28 -3.86 -1.23 17.72
N SER A 29 -3.07 -0.34 18.32
CA SER A 29 -2.23 0.58 17.56
C SER A 29 -1.07 -0.11 16.85
N LEU A 30 -0.48 -1.15 17.46
CA LEU A 30 0.60 -1.92 16.88
C LEU A 30 0.10 -2.82 15.73
N VAL A 31 -1.05 -3.47 15.92
CA VAL A 31 -1.57 -4.43 14.93
C VAL A 31 -2.36 -3.79 13.78
N SER A 32 -2.38 -2.45 13.68
CA SER A 32 -3.07 -1.70 12.63
C SER A 32 -2.28 -0.49 12.16
N PHE A 33 -2.76 0.18 11.11
CA PHE A 33 -2.14 1.38 10.57
C PHE A 33 -2.12 2.59 11.55
N GLN A 34 -2.75 2.49 12.73
CA GLN A 34 -2.92 3.62 13.63
C GLN A 34 -1.59 4.23 14.10
N ALA A 35 -0.59 3.40 14.48
CA ALA A 35 0.72 3.92 14.88
C ALA A 35 1.46 4.60 13.71
N ASN A 36 1.34 4.04 12.50
CA ASN A 36 1.99 4.57 11.30
C ASN A 36 1.51 5.98 10.92
N LYS A 37 0.30 6.39 11.33
CA LYS A 37 -0.21 7.76 11.05
C LYS A 37 0.65 8.87 11.64
N LYS A 38 1.43 8.58 12.68
CA LYS A 38 2.28 9.58 13.37
C LYS A 38 3.75 9.47 12.97
N ARG A 39 4.16 8.36 12.36
CA ARG A 39 5.55 8.11 12.02
C ARG A 39 5.88 8.72 10.65
N ALA A 40 6.92 9.55 10.60
CA ALA A 40 7.47 10.11 9.36
C ALA A 40 7.68 8.99 8.33
N VAL A 41 7.50 9.30 7.04
CA VAL A 41 7.57 8.34 5.92
C VAL A 41 6.39 7.35 5.86
N TYR A 42 6.03 6.70 6.96
CA TYR A 42 4.91 5.73 7.01
C TYR A 42 3.53 6.39 6.94
N ARG A 43 3.42 7.68 7.28
CA ARG A 43 2.16 8.43 7.27
C ARG A 43 1.74 8.97 5.90
N TRP A 44 2.60 8.89 4.88
CA TRP A 44 2.34 9.54 3.59
C TRP A 44 1.13 8.96 2.86
N PHE A 45 1.04 7.64 2.80
CA PHE A 45 -0.02 6.91 2.13
C PHE A 45 -0.89 6.13 3.11
N LYS A 46 -2.18 6.46 3.16
CA LYS A 46 -3.15 5.79 4.03
C LYS A 46 -3.51 4.43 3.43
N TYR A 47 -2.92 3.37 3.98
CA TYR A 47 -3.24 1.97 3.65
C TYR A 47 -3.90 1.30 4.86
N LYS A 48 -5.23 1.14 4.82
CA LYS A 48 -6.01 0.76 6.01
C LYS A 48 -5.67 -0.65 6.50
N GLU A 49 -5.29 -1.52 5.58
CA GLU A 49 -5.02 -2.93 5.79
C GLU A 49 -3.58 -3.20 6.26
N ALA A 50 -2.71 -2.18 6.31
CA ALA A 50 -1.35 -2.32 6.80
C ALA A 50 -1.32 -2.43 8.33
N PHE A 51 -0.44 -3.29 8.84
CA PHE A 51 0.00 -3.27 10.24
C PHE A 51 1.06 -2.17 10.46
N SER A 52 1.42 -1.89 11.70
CA SER A 52 2.43 -0.88 12.02
C SER A 52 3.86 -1.37 11.79
N ALA A 53 4.78 -0.46 11.49
CA ALA A 53 6.20 -0.78 11.45
C ALA A 53 6.75 -1.18 12.84
N GLU A 54 6.20 -0.62 13.91
CA GLU A 54 6.54 -0.97 15.30
C GLU A 54 6.23 -2.43 15.63
N LEU A 55 5.18 -3.02 15.03
CA LEU A 55 4.91 -4.45 15.18
C LEU A 55 6.05 -5.30 14.63
N VAL A 56 6.60 -4.91 13.48
CA VAL A 56 7.70 -5.66 12.84
C VAL A 56 8.97 -5.56 13.68
N GLU A 57 9.30 -4.35 14.14
CA GLU A 57 10.43 -4.11 15.03
C GLU A 57 10.29 -4.90 16.34
N TYR A 58 9.08 -4.91 16.92
CA TYR A 58 8.75 -5.70 18.11
C TYR A 58 8.98 -7.19 17.88
N LEU A 59 8.44 -7.76 16.79
CA LEU A 59 8.57 -9.18 16.47
C LEU A 59 10.03 -9.58 16.22
N LEU A 60 10.77 -8.81 15.43
CA LEU A 60 12.19 -9.06 15.16
C LEU A 60 13.02 -9.02 16.45
N LYS A 61 12.78 -8.03 17.31
CA LYS A 61 13.46 -7.91 18.61
C LYS A 61 13.09 -9.06 19.55
N LYS A 62 11.81 -9.39 19.68
CA LYS A 62 11.30 -10.47 20.53
C LYS A 62 11.93 -11.81 20.16
N HIS A 63 12.02 -12.09 18.86
CA HIS A 63 12.60 -13.33 18.35
C HIS A 63 14.11 -13.25 18.11
N ARG A 64 14.76 -12.14 18.49
CA ARG A 64 16.21 -11.91 18.38
C ARG A 64 16.75 -12.08 16.95
N ILE A 65 15.93 -11.75 15.95
CA ILE A 65 16.31 -11.80 14.54
C ILE A 65 17.01 -10.49 14.20
N LYS A 66 18.33 -10.55 13.96
CA LYS A 66 19.18 -9.36 13.77
C LYS A 66 19.79 -9.26 12.36
N SER A 67 19.74 -10.34 11.58
CA SER A 67 20.33 -10.42 10.25
C SER A 67 19.63 -11.53 9.45
N GLY A 68 19.98 -11.63 8.17
CA GLY A 68 19.41 -12.62 7.25
C GLY A 68 18.47 -12.01 6.23
N VAL A 69 17.66 -12.87 5.60
CA VAL A 69 16.73 -12.52 4.54
C VAL A 69 15.28 -12.69 5.03
N MET A 70 14.53 -11.58 5.08
CA MET A 70 13.11 -11.56 5.36
C MET A 70 12.28 -11.64 4.07
N LEU A 71 11.19 -12.40 4.06
CA LEU A 71 10.19 -12.43 3.00
C LEU A 71 8.84 -11.88 3.47
N ASP A 72 8.24 -11.02 2.66
CA ASP A 72 6.80 -10.68 2.72
C ASP A 72 6.12 -10.98 1.37
N PRO A 73 5.37 -12.09 1.24
CA PRO A 73 4.71 -12.45 -0.01
C PRO A 73 3.46 -11.60 -0.33
N PHE A 74 3.05 -10.71 0.57
CA PHE A 74 1.94 -9.76 0.41
C PHE A 74 2.40 -8.37 0.86
N ALA A 75 3.43 -7.85 0.20
CA ALA A 75 4.19 -6.70 0.70
C ALA A 75 3.34 -5.43 0.88
N GLY A 76 2.22 -5.29 0.17
CA GLY A 76 1.34 -4.12 0.25
C GLY A 76 2.12 -2.86 -0.09
N ILE A 77 2.24 -1.95 0.88
CA ILE A 77 3.04 -0.72 0.75
C ILE A 77 4.46 -0.83 1.33
N GLY A 78 4.90 -2.05 1.65
CA GLY A 78 6.25 -2.39 2.08
C GLY A 78 6.55 -2.18 3.56
N THR A 79 5.55 -2.07 4.43
CA THR A 79 5.79 -1.76 5.85
C THR A 79 6.80 -2.72 6.50
N ALA A 80 6.64 -4.03 6.30
CA ALA A 80 7.60 -5.01 6.81
C ALA A 80 8.95 -4.91 6.13
N LEU A 81 8.98 -4.64 4.81
CA LEU A 81 10.23 -4.57 4.06
C LEU A 81 11.15 -3.47 4.60
N PHE A 82 10.62 -2.26 4.76
CA PHE A 82 11.42 -1.13 5.21
C PHE A 82 11.70 -1.17 6.71
N ALA A 83 10.79 -1.70 7.53
CA ALA A 83 11.04 -1.87 8.97
C ALA A 83 12.17 -2.90 9.21
N ALA A 84 12.17 -4.02 8.50
CA ALA A 84 13.24 -5.01 8.57
C ALA A 84 14.55 -4.49 7.96
N GLY A 85 14.49 -3.81 6.81
CA GLY A 85 15.64 -3.20 6.15
C GLY A 85 16.35 -2.15 7.01
N ALA A 86 15.58 -1.35 7.76
CA ALA A 86 16.12 -0.38 8.72
C ALA A 86 16.83 -1.04 9.91
N LEU A 87 16.54 -2.31 10.19
CA LEU A 87 17.22 -3.12 11.22
C LEU A 87 18.35 -4.00 10.64
N GLY A 88 18.72 -3.81 9.37
CA GLY A 88 19.85 -4.49 8.72
C GLY A 88 19.51 -5.83 8.07
N LEU A 89 18.24 -6.23 7.98
CA LEU A 89 17.84 -7.46 7.28
C LEU A 89 17.66 -7.18 5.78
N GLN A 90 18.14 -8.07 4.92
CA GLN A 90 17.73 -8.05 3.51
C GLN A 90 16.24 -8.34 3.43
N ALA A 91 15.45 -7.45 2.84
CA ALA A 91 14.01 -7.61 2.77
C ALA A 91 13.55 -7.84 1.34
N LYS A 92 12.85 -8.95 1.11
CA LYS A 92 12.25 -9.28 -0.20
C LYS A 92 10.73 -9.29 -0.09
N GLY A 93 10.09 -8.57 -0.99
CA GLY A 93 8.63 -8.48 -1.08
C GLY A 93 8.10 -9.02 -2.39
N ILE A 94 6.88 -9.54 -2.37
CA ILE A 94 6.07 -9.77 -3.57
C ILE A 94 4.81 -8.90 -3.43
N GLU A 95 4.48 -8.13 -4.46
CA GLU A 95 3.25 -7.34 -4.49
C GLU A 95 2.61 -7.38 -5.87
N LEU A 96 1.31 -7.66 -5.92
CA LEU A 96 0.56 -7.78 -7.16
C LEU A 96 0.04 -6.43 -7.65
N LEU A 97 -0.43 -5.57 -6.74
CA LEU A 97 -1.14 -4.35 -7.09
C LEU A 97 -0.17 -3.21 -7.43
N PRO A 98 -0.35 -2.54 -8.59
CA PRO A 98 0.46 -1.40 -8.97
C PRO A 98 0.57 -0.32 -7.89
N VAL A 99 -0.52 -0.02 -7.17
CA VAL A 99 -0.49 0.98 -6.09
C VAL A 99 0.52 0.66 -4.98
N GLY A 100 0.62 -0.61 -4.58
CA GLY A 100 1.59 -1.06 -3.57
C GLY A 100 3.02 -1.03 -4.12
N GLN A 101 3.19 -1.49 -5.36
CA GLN A 101 4.48 -1.44 -6.06
C GLN A 101 5.00 0.00 -6.20
N THR A 102 4.15 0.95 -6.60
CA THR A 102 4.50 2.37 -6.71
C THR A 102 4.89 2.92 -5.35
N ALA A 103 4.13 2.65 -4.28
CA ALA A 103 4.48 3.13 -2.94
C ALA A 103 5.86 2.61 -2.46
N ILE A 104 6.15 1.33 -2.69
CA ILE A 104 7.44 0.72 -2.36
C ILE A 104 8.56 1.35 -3.18
N ASN A 105 8.39 1.45 -4.50
CA ASN A 105 9.42 1.99 -5.39
C ASN A 105 9.69 3.48 -5.12
N THR A 106 8.67 4.30 -4.91
CA THR A 106 8.87 5.71 -4.54
C THR A 106 9.63 5.83 -3.23
N ARG A 107 9.32 4.99 -2.23
CA ARG A 107 10.06 5.02 -0.97
C ARG A 107 11.50 4.55 -1.14
N ARG A 108 11.77 3.58 -2.02
CA ARG A 108 13.14 3.21 -2.38
C ARG A 108 13.91 4.38 -2.99
N ILE A 109 13.30 5.07 -3.96
CA ILE A 109 13.89 6.27 -4.57
C ILE A 109 14.23 7.30 -3.50
N ILE A 110 13.29 7.60 -2.59
CA ILE A 110 13.48 8.57 -1.51
C ILE A 110 14.62 8.16 -0.56
N GLU A 111 14.73 6.88 -0.19
CA GLU A 111 15.71 6.42 0.79
C GLU A 111 17.13 6.23 0.22
N TRP A 112 17.27 5.90 -1.07
CA TRP A 112 18.56 5.52 -1.68
C TRP A 112 19.00 6.35 -2.89
N GLU A 113 18.09 6.99 -3.63
CA GLU A 113 18.40 7.56 -4.95
C GLU A 113 18.17 9.07 -5.02
N LEU A 114 17.42 9.66 -4.08
CA LEU A 114 17.00 11.05 -4.11
C LEU A 114 18.13 12.02 -3.72
N GLU A 115 18.46 12.93 -4.64
CA GLU A 115 19.50 13.93 -4.49
C GLU A 115 18.95 15.29 -4.02
N GLN A 116 19.85 16.24 -3.72
CA GLN A 116 19.43 17.59 -3.33
C GLN A 116 18.70 18.32 -4.45
N ALA A 117 19.14 18.15 -5.71
CA ALA A 117 18.47 18.75 -6.86
C ALA A 117 17.01 18.30 -7.01
N ASP A 118 16.69 17.03 -6.72
CA ASP A 118 15.32 16.52 -6.74
C ASP A 118 14.47 17.17 -5.63
N LEU A 119 15.05 17.36 -4.44
CA LEU A 119 14.37 18.06 -3.33
C LEU A 119 14.09 19.53 -3.66
N ASP A 120 15.01 20.18 -4.38
CA ASP A 120 14.83 21.56 -4.82
C ASP A 120 13.73 21.64 -5.90
N ARG A 121 13.61 20.63 -6.77
CA ARG A 121 12.47 20.51 -7.70
C ARG A 121 11.14 20.31 -6.96
N LEU A 122 11.07 19.45 -5.94
CA LEU A 122 9.85 19.30 -5.14
C LEU A 122 9.46 20.62 -4.47
N THR A 123 10.45 21.35 -3.92
CA THR A 123 10.26 22.66 -3.31
C THR A 123 9.71 23.67 -4.34
N TYR A 124 10.28 23.68 -5.54
CA TYR A 124 9.76 24.48 -6.66
C TYR A 124 8.31 24.13 -7.00
N TRP A 125 7.96 22.84 -7.08
CA TRP A 125 6.58 22.41 -7.36
C TRP A 125 5.58 22.90 -6.32
N ARG A 126 5.99 22.82 -5.05
CA ARG A 126 5.19 23.27 -3.90
C ARG A 126 4.98 24.78 -3.90
N ASP A 127 6.00 25.56 -4.26
CA ASP A 127 5.98 27.02 -4.14
C ASP A 127 5.45 27.73 -5.39
N THR A 128 5.64 27.14 -6.57
CA THR A 128 5.31 27.75 -7.86
C THR A 128 4.13 27.10 -8.58
N GLU A 129 3.65 25.95 -8.08
CA GLU A 129 2.46 25.26 -8.60
C GLU A 129 2.44 25.13 -10.14
N PRO A 130 3.46 24.51 -10.77
CA PRO A 130 3.68 24.57 -12.22
C PRO A 130 2.51 24.04 -13.06
N TRP A 131 1.65 23.19 -12.49
CA TRP A 131 0.41 22.75 -13.13
C TRP A 131 -0.59 23.89 -13.42
N LYS A 132 -0.44 25.06 -12.78
CA LYS A 132 -1.21 26.27 -13.06
C LYS A 132 -0.70 27.07 -14.25
N HIS A 133 0.53 26.81 -14.68
CA HIS A 133 1.24 27.58 -15.68
C HIS A 133 1.45 26.83 -17.00
N THR A 134 1.01 25.59 -17.10
CA THR A 134 1.05 24.80 -18.34
C THR A 134 -0.31 24.70 -19.01
N ASP A 135 -0.40 24.90 -20.32
CA ASP A 135 -1.62 24.62 -21.09
C ASP A 135 -1.74 23.14 -21.48
N ALA A 136 -0.67 22.36 -21.29
CA ALA A 136 -0.70 20.93 -21.56
C ALA A 136 -1.57 20.18 -20.55
N ALA A 137 -2.30 19.17 -21.03
CA ALA A 137 -3.18 18.35 -20.22
C ALA A 137 -3.10 16.89 -20.67
N LYS A 138 -2.88 15.98 -19.72
CA LYS A 138 -2.85 14.53 -19.98
C LYS A 138 -4.15 13.88 -19.54
N ALA A 139 -4.67 12.94 -20.32
CA ALA A 139 -5.86 12.19 -19.94
C ALA A 139 -5.66 11.45 -18.60
N VAL A 140 -6.67 11.53 -17.73
CA VAL A 140 -6.76 10.72 -16.52
C VAL A 140 -7.66 9.54 -16.84
N ASN A 141 -7.14 8.32 -16.74
CA ASN A 141 -7.91 7.13 -16.98
C ASN A 141 -8.98 6.93 -15.88
N GLU A 142 -10.13 6.40 -16.27
CA GLU A 142 -11.28 6.15 -15.38
C GLU A 142 -11.80 4.73 -15.58
N LEU A 143 -12.10 4.06 -14.46
CA LEU A 143 -12.85 2.82 -14.45
C LEU A 143 -14.34 3.13 -14.30
N ARG A 144 -15.23 2.24 -14.73
CA ARG A 144 -16.68 2.33 -14.55
C ARG A 144 -17.06 2.60 -13.09
N ILE A 145 -16.33 1.95 -12.16
CA ILE A 145 -16.52 2.08 -10.71
C ILE A 145 -15.95 3.38 -10.13
N THR A 146 -15.16 4.15 -10.89
CA THR A 146 -14.59 5.45 -10.48
C THR A 146 -15.08 6.64 -11.30
N ARG A 147 -15.79 6.41 -12.42
CA ARG A 147 -16.31 7.47 -13.29
C ARG A 147 -17.12 8.51 -12.51
N GLY A 148 -16.73 9.77 -12.65
CA GLY A 148 -17.37 10.90 -11.96
C GLY A 148 -16.96 11.02 -10.49
N ALA A 149 -15.85 10.40 -10.08
CA ALA A 149 -15.33 10.49 -8.71
C ALA A 149 -14.85 11.89 -8.34
N TYR A 150 -14.53 12.76 -9.29
CA TYR A 150 -13.92 14.06 -9.03
C TYR A 150 -14.84 15.20 -9.50
N PRO A 151 -14.80 16.37 -8.84
CA PRO A 151 -15.27 17.61 -9.44
C PRO A 151 -14.54 17.90 -10.78
N ASP A 152 -15.22 18.53 -11.73
CA ASP A 152 -14.64 18.83 -13.05
C ASP A 152 -13.37 19.69 -12.97
N GLU A 153 -13.39 20.69 -12.08
CA GLU A 153 -12.22 21.55 -11.82
C GLU A 153 -11.04 20.72 -11.30
N THR A 154 -11.26 19.85 -10.31
CA THR A 154 -10.23 18.93 -9.79
C THR A 154 -9.65 18.05 -10.90
N LEU A 155 -10.51 17.52 -11.79
CA LEU A 155 -10.05 16.70 -12.89
C LEU A 155 -9.19 17.49 -13.88
N GLN A 156 -9.54 18.74 -14.19
CA GLN A 156 -8.71 19.61 -15.03
C GLN A 156 -7.32 19.84 -14.41
N TRP A 157 -7.27 20.10 -13.09
CA TRP A 157 -6.00 20.25 -12.39
C TRP A 157 -5.16 18.97 -12.38
N MET A 158 -5.78 17.81 -12.16
CA MET A 158 -5.10 16.51 -12.27
C MET A 158 -4.46 16.31 -13.65
N ARG A 159 -5.17 16.66 -14.73
CA ARG A 159 -4.66 16.52 -16.11
C ARG A 159 -3.45 17.42 -16.37
N ARG A 160 -3.49 18.67 -15.91
CA ARG A 160 -2.37 19.62 -16.03
C ARG A 160 -1.18 19.22 -15.15
N TYR A 161 -1.45 18.72 -13.95
CA TYR A 161 -0.42 18.18 -13.04
C TYR A 161 0.33 17.00 -13.66
N LEU A 162 -0.40 16.05 -14.25
CA LEU A 162 0.22 14.91 -14.92
C LEU A 162 1.04 15.32 -16.15
N ALA A 163 0.61 16.35 -16.90
CA ALA A 163 1.36 16.87 -18.04
C ALA A 163 2.64 17.60 -17.59
N ALA A 164 2.56 18.43 -16.55
CA ALA A 164 3.73 19.09 -15.96
C ALA A 164 4.73 18.06 -15.41
N LEU A 165 4.24 16.96 -14.83
CA LEU A 165 5.07 15.91 -14.24
C LEU A 165 5.97 15.21 -15.27
N GLU A 166 5.53 15.10 -16.53
CA GLU A 166 6.33 14.51 -17.62
C GLU A 166 7.58 15.31 -17.99
N GLN A 167 7.68 16.57 -17.55
CA GLN A 167 8.85 17.41 -17.76
C GLN A 167 9.91 17.23 -16.66
N GLU A 168 9.61 16.48 -15.61
CA GLU A 168 10.55 16.21 -14.51
C GLU A 168 11.37 14.94 -14.77
N ASN A 169 12.51 14.85 -14.09
CA ASN A 169 13.28 13.62 -14.07
C ASN A 169 12.50 12.48 -13.38
N GLU A 170 12.92 11.23 -13.63
CA GLU A 170 12.21 10.04 -13.14
C GLU A 170 12.02 10.02 -11.61
N ARG A 171 13.03 10.47 -10.85
CA ARG A 171 13.00 10.48 -9.38
C ARG A 171 11.97 11.45 -8.84
N THR A 172 11.99 12.68 -9.33
CA THR A 172 11.06 13.74 -8.95
C THR A 172 9.64 13.39 -9.39
N ALA A 173 9.48 12.94 -10.64
CA ALA A 173 8.21 12.47 -11.18
C ALA A 173 7.60 11.34 -10.33
N ALA A 174 8.41 10.38 -9.85
CA ALA A 174 7.92 9.29 -9.01
C ALA A 174 7.39 9.78 -7.65
N VAL A 175 8.03 10.78 -7.04
CA VAL A 175 7.57 11.38 -5.78
C VAL A 175 6.30 12.21 -5.99
N LEU A 176 6.25 12.99 -7.07
CA LEU A 176 5.08 13.79 -7.44
C LEU A 176 3.85 12.93 -7.77
N LEU A 177 4.03 11.83 -8.50
CA LEU A 177 2.94 10.88 -8.79
C LEU A 177 2.45 10.23 -7.49
N PHE A 178 3.36 9.86 -6.59
CA PHE A 178 3.01 9.32 -5.29
C PHE A 178 2.25 10.33 -4.42
N ALA A 179 2.64 11.61 -4.44
CA ALA A 179 1.90 12.67 -3.75
C ALA A 179 0.45 12.76 -4.27
N LEU A 180 0.25 12.67 -5.59
CA LEU A 180 -1.08 12.63 -6.19
C LEU A 180 -1.89 11.39 -5.74
N LEU A 181 -1.28 10.20 -5.76
CA LEU A 181 -1.90 8.97 -5.24
C LEU A 181 -2.36 9.12 -3.79
N CYS A 182 -1.56 9.79 -2.96
CA CYS A 182 -1.88 10.01 -1.54
C CYS A 182 -3.12 10.87 -1.30
N VAL A 183 -3.50 11.74 -2.25
CA VAL A 183 -4.57 12.72 -2.06
C VAL A 183 -5.88 12.38 -2.77
N LEU A 184 -5.91 11.35 -3.64
CA LEU A 184 -7.09 10.99 -4.46
C LEU A 184 -8.38 10.83 -3.64
N GLU A 185 -8.29 10.20 -2.46
CA GLU A 185 -9.44 10.15 -1.55
C GLU A 185 -9.84 11.58 -1.18
N SER A 186 -8.96 12.43 -0.65
CA SER A 186 -9.33 13.77 -0.15
C SER A 186 -9.93 14.74 -1.17
N ILE A 187 -9.59 14.60 -2.45
CA ILE A 187 -10.05 15.48 -3.55
C ILE A 187 -11.23 14.90 -4.35
N SER A 188 -11.69 13.69 -4.00
CA SER A 188 -12.82 13.02 -4.67
C SER A 188 -14.11 13.06 -3.86
N TYR A 189 -15.22 12.72 -4.51
CA TYR A 189 -16.50 12.40 -3.88
C TYR A 189 -16.51 11.02 -3.22
N THR A 190 -15.40 10.28 -3.15
CA THR A 190 -15.41 8.90 -2.64
C THR A 190 -14.69 8.76 -1.31
N ARG A 191 -15.10 7.80 -0.47
CA ARG A 191 -14.37 7.38 0.73
C ARG A 191 -14.19 5.88 0.73
N LYS A 192 -12.99 5.39 1.06
CA LYS A 192 -12.75 3.96 1.31
C LYS A 192 -13.53 3.52 2.54
N ASP A 193 -14.56 2.69 2.34
CA ASP A 193 -15.45 2.20 3.38
C ASP A 193 -15.62 0.68 3.26
N GLY A 194 -14.85 -0.06 4.07
CA GLY A 194 -14.78 -1.52 3.97
C GLY A 194 -14.18 -1.96 2.64
N GLN A 195 -14.95 -2.69 1.83
CA GLN A 195 -14.53 -3.26 0.55
C GLN A 195 -14.93 -2.38 -0.67
N TYR A 196 -15.48 -1.19 -0.44
CA TYR A 196 -16.07 -0.37 -1.50
C TYR A 196 -15.70 1.10 -1.37
N LEU A 197 -15.85 1.82 -2.48
CA LEU A 197 -15.88 3.27 -2.50
C LEU A 197 -17.30 3.74 -2.19
N ARG A 198 -17.47 4.40 -1.03
CA ARG A 198 -18.72 5.05 -0.66
C ARG A 198 -18.78 6.44 -1.26
N TRP A 199 -19.89 6.75 -1.91
CA TRP A 199 -20.07 7.96 -2.71
C TRP A 199 -20.77 9.07 -1.93
N ASP A 200 -20.15 10.23 -1.90
CA ASP A 200 -20.69 11.47 -1.37
C ASP A 200 -21.85 11.96 -2.24
N TYR A 201 -22.87 12.52 -1.60
CA TYR A 201 -24.07 13.03 -2.28
C TYR A 201 -23.79 14.05 -3.39
N ARG A 202 -22.70 14.83 -3.28
CA ARG A 202 -22.29 15.83 -4.27
C ARG A 202 -21.93 15.22 -5.62
N SER A 203 -21.65 13.91 -5.68
CA SER A 203 -21.39 13.20 -6.94
C SER A 203 -22.63 12.96 -7.81
N GLY A 204 -23.84 13.15 -7.27
CA GLY A 204 -25.08 12.71 -7.91
C GLY A 204 -25.28 11.18 -7.93
N ARG A 205 -24.25 10.37 -7.63
CA ARG A 205 -24.36 8.91 -7.47
C ARG A 205 -24.89 8.58 -6.09
N ARG A 206 -26.19 8.32 -6.00
CA ARG A 206 -26.82 7.94 -4.72
C ARG A 206 -26.71 6.43 -4.49
N GLN A 207 -26.00 6.03 -3.43
CA GLN A 207 -26.04 4.66 -2.93
C GLN A 207 -26.97 4.58 -1.72
N GLY A 208 -28.17 4.00 -1.93
CA GLY A 208 -29.15 3.75 -0.88
C GLY A 208 -30.01 4.96 -0.49
N LYS A 209 -30.88 4.76 0.52
CA LYS A 209 -31.88 5.76 0.93
C LYS A 209 -31.28 6.93 1.70
N LYS A 210 -30.21 6.72 2.48
CA LYS A 210 -29.60 7.77 3.31
C LYS A 210 -28.50 8.52 2.55
N LYS A 211 -28.54 9.86 2.62
CA LYS A 211 -27.49 10.75 2.12
C LYS A 211 -26.18 10.44 2.85
N PHE A 212 -25.10 10.22 2.11
CA PHE A 212 -23.75 10.17 2.70
C PHE A 212 -23.05 11.50 2.46
N ASP A 213 -22.60 12.11 3.56
CA ASP A 213 -21.79 13.32 3.55
C ASP A 213 -20.39 12.96 4.07
N LYS A 214 -19.40 13.16 3.22
CA LYS A 214 -18.00 12.89 3.50
C LYS A 214 -17.34 14.04 4.30
N GLY A 215 -18.01 15.17 4.48
CA GLY A 215 -17.44 16.38 5.05
C GLY A 215 -16.67 17.18 4.00
N ARG A 216 -15.62 17.89 4.42
CA ARG A 216 -14.82 18.71 3.50
C ARG A 216 -14.13 17.87 2.43
N ILE A 217 -14.30 18.25 1.17
CA ILE A 217 -13.50 17.78 0.03
C ILE A 217 -12.51 18.91 -0.25
N LEU A 218 -11.21 18.60 -0.26
CA LEU A 218 -10.18 19.61 -0.46
C LEU A 218 -10.11 20.02 -1.92
N SER A 219 -9.69 21.26 -2.20
CA SER A 219 -9.28 21.63 -3.55
C SER A 219 -8.02 20.86 -3.93
N PHE A 220 -7.77 20.72 -5.24
CA PHE A 220 -6.59 20.04 -5.75
C PHE A 220 -5.29 20.66 -5.20
N ASP A 221 -5.17 21.99 -5.30
CA ASP A 221 -3.99 22.74 -4.87
C ASP A 221 -3.72 22.60 -3.37
N GLU A 222 -4.76 22.73 -2.54
CA GLU A 222 -4.64 22.58 -1.10
C GLU A 222 -4.13 21.18 -0.75
N ALA A 223 -4.70 20.14 -1.37
CA ALA A 223 -4.34 18.77 -1.08
C ALA A 223 -2.90 18.44 -1.51
N ILE A 224 -2.51 18.80 -2.73
CA ILE A 224 -1.17 18.58 -3.26
C ILE A 224 -0.14 19.39 -2.49
N GLY A 225 -0.35 20.70 -2.31
CA GLY A 225 0.58 21.56 -1.58
C GLY A 225 0.82 21.08 -0.15
N ASN A 226 -0.24 20.68 0.57
CA ASN A 226 -0.12 20.09 1.91
C ASN A 226 0.66 18.76 1.89
N LYS A 227 0.42 17.91 0.87
CA LYS A 227 1.09 16.61 0.76
C LYS A 227 2.58 16.77 0.44
N LEU A 228 2.94 17.66 -0.48
CA LEU A 228 4.34 17.95 -0.82
C LEU A 228 5.09 18.51 0.40
N ARG A 229 4.51 19.49 1.11
CA ARG A 229 5.06 19.97 2.41
C ARG A 229 5.33 18.82 3.37
N THR A 230 4.34 17.96 3.59
CA THR A 230 4.46 16.83 4.53
C THR A 230 5.59 15.86 4.12
N ILE A 231 5.72 15.56 2.82
CA ILE A 231 6.76 14.68 2.30
C ILE A 231 8.15 15.31 2.47
N GLU A 232 8.30 16.57 2.07
CA GLU A 232 9.57 17.31 2.19
C GLU A 232 10.02 17.44 3.63
N ASP A 233 9.12 17.83 4.55
CA ASP A 233 9.43 17.98 5.97
C ASP A 233 9.92 16.66 6.57
N ASP A 234 9.27 15.55 6.20
CA ASP A 234 9.67 14.22 6.64
C ASP A 234 11.04 13.81 6.06
N ILE A 235 11.31 14.08 4.78
CA ILE A 235 12.60 13.76 4.16
C ILE A 235 13.73 14.61 4.79
N ARG A 236 13.51 15.91 4.97
CA ARG A 236 14.49 16.82 5.57
C ARG A 236 14.73 16.48 7.04
N GLY A 237 13.67 16.17 7.80
CA GLY A 237 13.77 15.72 9.17
C GLY A 237 14.54 14.40 9.30
N TYR A 238 14.30 13.47 8.37
CA TYR A 238 14.99 12.19 8.31
C TYR A 238 16.49 12.32 8.01
N LYS A 239 16.88 13.15 7.03
CA LYS A 239 18.30 13.43 6.74
C LYS A 239 18.99 14.03 7.96
N ARG A 240 18.39 15.05 8.61
CA ARG A 240 18.94 15.67 9.83
C ARG A 240 19.12 14.71 11.01
N HIS A 241 18.19 13.78 11.22
CA HIS A 241 18.28 12.82 12.34
C HIS A 241 19.24 11.66 12.04
N GLY A 242 19.36 11.26 10.78
CA GLY A 242 20.36 10.27 10.34
C GLY A 242 21.80 10.72 10.59
N ASP A 243 22.06 12.03 10.52
CA ASP A 243 23.36 12.62 10.80
C ASP A 243 23.68 12.74 12.31
N LEU A 244 22.64 12.89 13.16
CA LEU A 244 22.79 13.08 14.62
C LEU A 244 22.88 11.77 15.41
N PHE A 245 22.26 10.70 14.91
CA PHE A 245 22.37 9.35 15.47
C PHE A 245 22.58 8.36 14.32
N PRO A 246 23.83 8.05 13.94
CA PRO A 246 24.09 7.01 12.96
C PRO A 246 23.53 5.70 13.52
N VAL A 247 22.42 5.23 12.96
CA VAL A 247 21.90 3.89 13.26
C VAL A 247 22.97 2.92 12.75
N PRO A 248 23.67 2.16 13.61
CA PRO A 248 24.75 1.29 13.17
C PRO A 248 24.16 0.14 12.36
N GLY A 249 24.31 0.20 11.04
CA GLY A 249 23.82 -0.77 10.08
C GLY A 249 23.51 -0.07 8.76
N SER A 250 24.27 -0.36 7.71
CA SER A 250 23.90 0.06 6.36
C SER A 250 22.47 -0.45 6.10
N ARG A 251 21.55 0.46 5.74
CA ARG A 251 20.18 0.07 5.41
C ARG A 251 20.24 -1.02 4.35
N ALA A 252 19.74 -2.19 4.70
CA ALA A 252 19.81 -3.32 3.80
C ALA A 252 18.86 -3.12 2.62
N HIS A 253 19.22 -3.68 1.46
CA HIS A 253 18.43 -3.54 0.24
C HIS A 253 17.02 -4.11 0.40
N VAL A 254 16.03 -3.32 -0.01
CA VAL A 254 14.65 -3.76 -0.22
C VAL A 254 14.48 -4.18 -1.68
N LEU A 255 14.13 -5.44 -1.91
CA LEU A 255 13.90 -6.01 -3.23
C LEU A 255 12.42 -6.32 -3.41
N LEU A 256 11.82 -5.85 -4.50
CA LEU A 256 10.42 -6.07 -4.82
C LEU A 256 10.28 -6.92 -6.07
N HIS A 257 9.48 -7.99 -5.98
CA HIS A 257 9.00 -8.74 -7.13
C HIS A 257 7.56 -8.32 -7.46
N ALA A 258 7.37 -7.68 -8.61
CA ALA A 258 6.06 -7.29 -9.10
C ALA A 258 5.31 -8.51 -9.67
N GLY A 259 4.18 -8.88 -9.06
CA GLY A 259 3.36 -10.00 -9.54
C GLY A 259 2.62 -10.74 -8.45
N SER A 260 1.95 -11.84 -8.83
CA SER A 260 1.25 -12.68 -7.86
C SER A 260 2.22 -13.57 -7.11
N CYS A 261 2.00 -13.75 -5.81
CA CYS A 261 2.73 -14.72 -5.01
C CYS A 261 2.54 -16.16 -5.54
N LEU A 262 1.43 -16.43 -6.22
CA LEU A 262 1.15 -17.73 -6.86
C LEU A 262 2.16 -18.06 -7.96
N ASP A 263 2.65 -17.04 -8.68
CA ASP A 263 3.63 -17.21 -9.76
C ASP A 263 5.07 -17.11 -9.26
N ALA A 264 5.29 -16.26 -8.25
CA ALA A 264 6.62 -15.94 -7.74
C ALA A 264 7.15 -17.00 -6.77
N LEU A 265 6.34 -17.42 -5.78
CA LEU A 265 6.78 -18.34 -4.73
C LEU A 265 7.31 -19.69 -5.27
N PRO A 266 6.71 -20.33 -6.29
CA PRO A 266 7.25 -21.57 -6.85
C PRO A 266 8.66 -21.45 -7.44
N LYS A 267 9.06 -20.24 -7.84
CA LYS A 267 10.37 -19.95 -8.45
C LYS A 267 11.44 -19.62 -7.41
N LEU A 268 11.06 -19.41 -6.14
CA LEU A 268 12.00 -19.09 -5.09
C LEU A 268 12.77 -20.32 -4.63
N LYS A 269 14.06 -20.14 -4.32
CA LYS A 269 14.90 -21.20 -3.76
C LYS A 269 14.34 -21.64 -2.39
N PRO A 270 14.05 -22.94 -2.17
CA PRO A 270 13.61 -23.43 -0.86
C PRO A 270 14.68 -23.17 0.23
N LYS A 271 14.23 -22.97 1.47
CA LYS A 271 15.11 -22.77 2.65
C LYS A 271 16.15 -21.65 2.45
N SER A 272 15.76 -20.56 1.78
CA SER A 272 16.62 -19.40 1.50
C SER A 272 16.22 -18.11 2.24
N TYR A 273 15.25 -18.21 3.14
CA TYR A 273 14.72 -17.10 3.94
C TYR A 273 14.78 -17.47 5.41
N ASP A 274 15.22 -16.53 6.24
CA ASP A 274 15.41 -16.71 7.69
C ASP A 274 14.14 -16.34 8.47
N CYS A 275 13.32 -15.43 7.92
CA CYS A 275 12.08 -15.01 8.53
C CYS A 275 11.02 -14.70 7.48
N LEU A 276 9.75 -14.95 7.82
CA LEU A 276 8.59 -14.55 7.04
C LEU A 276 7.71 -13.67 7.92
N ILE A 277 7.48 -12.43 7.50
CA ILE A 277 6.61 -11.47 8.18
C ILE A 277 5.64 -10.97 7.13
N THR A 278 4.36 -11.23 7.34
CA THR A 278 3.31 -10.87 6.41
C THR A 278 1.97 -10.79 7.14
N SER A 279 1.03 -10.03 6.59
CA SER A 279 -0.36 -10.16 6.97
C SER A 279 -0.94 -11.41 6.29
N PRO A 280 -1.62 -12.32 7.02
CA PRO A 280 -2.26 -13.45 6.38
C PRO A 280 -3.31 -12.95 5.37
N PRO A 281 -3.56 -13.67 4.26
CA PRO A 281 -4.68 -13.34 3.39
C PRO A 281 -5.98 -13.44 4.21
N TYR A 282 -6.62 -12.30 4.45
CA TYR A 282 -7.84 -12.25 5.25
C TYR A 282 -8.94 -13.09 4.57
N CYS A 283 -9.55 -14.03 5.30
CA CYS A 283 -10.67 -14.85 4.82
C CYS A 283 -11.84 -14.00 4.31
N ASN A 284 -11.91 -12.75 4.76
CA ASN A 284 -12.94 -11.76 4.45
C ASN A 284 -12.71 -11.13 3.06
N ARG A 285 -12.48 -11.92 2.00
CA ARG A 285 -12.47 -11.56 0.55
C ARG A 285 -12.32 -10.06 0.26
N TYR A 286 -11.25 -9.42 0.75
CA TYR A 286 -11.11 -7.97 0.63
C TYR A 286 -10.79 -7.63 -0.82
N ASP A 287 -11.65 -6.82 -1.43
CA ASP A 287 -11.43 -6.37 -2.80
C ASP A 287 -10.54 -5.12 -2.81
N TYR A 288 -9.24 -5.35 -2.84
CA TYR A 288 -8.27 -4.28 -2.98
C TYR A 288 -8.42 -3.55 -4.33
N THR A 289 -8.90 -4.21 -5.38
CA THR A 289 -9.13 -3.53 -6.68
C THR A 289 -10.31 -2.55 -6.64
N ARG A 290 -11.30 -2.78 -5.78
CA ARG A 290 -12.38 -1.80 -5.54
C ARG A 290 -11.93 -0.70 -4.60
N THR A 291 -11.24 -1.07 -3.52
CA THR A 291 -10.80 -0.12 -2.48
C THR A 291 -9.79 0.89 -3.02
N TYR A 292 -8.88 0.44 -3.89
CA TYR A 292 -7.85 1.28 -4.51
C TYR A 292 -8.13 1.57 -5.99
N ALA A 293 -9.41 1.57 -6.39
CA ALA A 293 -9.79 1.73 -7.80
C ALA A 293 -9.38 3.10 -8.36
N LEU A 294 -9.39 4.17 -7.54
CA LEU A 294 -8.95 5.50 -7.97
C LEU A 294 -7.45 5.49 -8.30
N GLU A 295 -6.65 4.88 -7.44
CA GLU A 295 -5.21 4.74 -7.60
C GLU A 295 -4.86 3.86 -8.81
N LEU A 296 -5.55 2.72 -8.96
CA LEU A 296 -5.36 1.83 -10.11
C LEU A 296 -5.72 2.53 -11.43
N ALA A 297 -6.84 3.28 -11.45
CA ALA A 297 -7.24 4.04 -12.62
C ALA A 297 -6.18 5.10 -12.98
N LEU A 298 -5.67 5.86 -12.00
CA LEU A 298 -4.60 6.84 -12.22
C LEU A 298 -3.32 6.20 -12.78
N LEU A 299 -2.99 4.99 -12.31
CA LEU A 299 -1.84 4.20 -12.78
C LEU A 299 -2.07 3.51 -14.14
N GLY A 300 -3.16 3.85 -14.85
CA GLY A 300 -3.43 3.38 -16.21
C GLY A 300 -4.06 2.00 -16.29
N ILE A 301 -4.56 1.44 -15.19
CA ILE A 301 -5.29 0.17 -15.22
C ILE A 301 -6.69 0.40 -15.81
N ASP A 302 -6.97 -0.29 -16.91
CA ASP A 302 -8.27 -0.32 -17.57
C ASP A 302 -9.18 -1.45 -17.02
N GLU A 303 -10.37 -1.62 -17.59
CA GLU A 303 -11.33 -2.64 -17.15
C GLU A 303 -10.79 -4.07 -17.30
N MET A 304 -10.03 -4.33 -18.37
CA MET A 304 -9.42 -5.63 -18.61
C MET A 304 -8.31 -5.90 -17.59
N GLY A 305 -7.46 -4.92 -17.33
CA GLY A 305 -6.41 -4.95 -16.31
C GLY A 305 -6.99 -5.15 -14.91
N LEU A 306 -8.09 -4.46 -14.58
CA LEU A 306 -8.78 -4.63 -13.30
C LEU A 306 -9.30 -6.07 -13.14
N THR A 307 -9.92 -6.62 -14.19
CA THR A 307 -10.40 -8.00 -14.22
C THR A 307 -9.24 -9.00 -14.07
N ASN A 308 -8.11 -8.74 -14.74
CA ASN A 308 -6.92 -9.59 -14.66
C ASN A 308 -6.31 -9.57 -13.25
N LEU A 309 -6.17 -8.39 -12.63
CA LEU A 309 -5.72 -8.25 -11.24
C LEU A 309 -6.62 -9.04 -10.28
N ARG A 310 -7.95 -8.95 -10.45
CA ARG A 310 -8.92 -9.76 -9.67
C ARG A 310 -8.68 -11.25 -9.80
N GLN A 311 -8.35 -11.75 -10.99
CA GLN A 311 -8.06 -13.17 -11.18
C GLN A 311 -6.69 -13.58 -10.64
N LYS A 312 -5.68 -12.71 -10.65
CA LYS A 312 -4.34 -13.01 -10.15
C LYS A 312 -4.20 -12.97 -8.62
N MET A 313 -5.13 -12.31 -7.93
CA MET A 313 -5.19 -12.34 -6.47
C MET A 313 -5.47 -13.75 -5.93
N LEU A 314 -4.90 -14.06 -4.76
CA LEU A 314 -5.13 -15.32 -4.05
C LEU A 314 -6.62 -15.53 -3.73
N SER A 315 -7.29 -14.47 -3.27
CA SER A 315 -8.75 -14.41 -3.18
C SER A 315 -9.21 -12.97 -3.38
N CYS A 316 -10.43 -12.79 -3.88
CA CYS A 316 -11.07 -11.49 -4.05
C CYS A 316 -12.60 -11.67 -3.98
N THR A 317 -13.38 -10.78 -4.59
CA THR A 317 -14.86 -10.87 -4.68
C THR A 317 -15.31 -12.16 -5.36
N VAL A 318 -16.63 -12.38 -5.38
CA VAL A 318 -17.30 -13.54 -6.01
C VAL A 318 -16.88 -13.79 -7.47
N GLU A 319 -16.29 -12.81 -8.15
CA GLU A 319 -15.78 -12.92 -9.52
C GLU A 319 -14.45 -13.70 -9.61
N ASN A 320 -13.71 -13.86 -8.49
CA ASN A 320 -12.44 -14.58 -8.47
C ASN A 320 -12.67 -16.09 -8.60
N ARG A 321 -12.06 -16.69 -9.63
CA ARG A 321 -12.10 -18.13 -9.83
C ARG A 321 -11.22 -18.84 -8.82
N GLU A 322 -11.69 -19.98 -8.33
CA GLU A 322 -10.92 -20.89 -7.48
C GLU A 322 -9.57 -21.22 -8.13
N LYS A 323 -8.54 -21.36 -7.29
CA LYS A 323 -7.17 -21.67 -7.72
C LYS A 323 -6.89 -23.14 -7.48
N ASP A 324 -6.55 -23.86 -8.54
CA ASP A 324 -5.94 -25.18 -8.39
C ASP A 324 -4.48 -25.02 -7.95
N LEU A 325 -4.31 -24.89 -6.63
CA LEU A 325 -3.00 -24.70 -6.00
C LEU A 325 -2.05 -25.89 -6.26
N LEU A 326 -2.59 -27.10 -6.48
CA LEU A 326 -1.77 -28.28 -6.77
C LEU A 326 -1.35 -28.35 -8.24
N ALA A 327 -2.17 -27.87 -9.17
CA ALA A 327 -1.74 -27.63 -10.54
C ALA A 327 -0.64 -26.55 -10.62
N ILE A 328 -0.71 -25.51 -9.77
CA ILE A 328 0.34 -24.48 -9.68
C ILE A 328 1.63 -25.07 -9.12
N ASN A 329 1.55 -25.81 -8.01
CA ASN A 329 2.72 -26.45 -7.41
C ASN A 329 2.32 -27.73 -6.65
N PRO A 330 2.58 -28.93 -7.22
CA PRO A 330 2.23 -30.20 -6.59
C PRO A 330 2.86 -30.41 -5.20
N LYS A 331 3.97 -29.72 -4.90
CA LYS A 331 4.67 -29.80 -3.61
C LYS A 331 3.87 -29.16 -2.46
N TRP A 332 2.82 -28.38 -2.74
CA TRP A 332 1.96 -27.78 -1.72
C TRP A 332 0.95 -28.76 -1.10
N THR A 333 0.89 -30.01 -1.58
CA THR A 333 0.02 -31.08 -1.04
C THR A 333 0.06 -31.17 0.48
N LYS A 334 1.25 -31.14 1.10
CA LYS A 334 1.37 -31.22 2.57
C LYS A 334 0.76 -30.01 3.28
N ALA A 335 0.91 -28.81 2.73
CA ALA A 335 0.39 -27.60 3.34
C ALA A 335 -1.14 -27.54 3.25
N ILE A 336 -1.71 -28.00 2.13
CA ILE A 336 -3.16 -28.00 1.90
C ILE A 336 -3.86 -29.09 2.72
N LYS A 337 -3.23 -30.27 2.89
CA LYS A 337 -3.78 -31.38 3.68
C LYS A 337 -3.91 -31.09 5.19
N VAL A 338 -3.21 -30.09 5.73
CA VAL A 338 -3.29 -29.72 7.17
C VAL A 338 -4.60 -29.00 7.52
N LEU A 339 -5.42 -28.65 6.51
CA LEU A 339 -6.67 -27.91 6.67
C LEU A 339 -7.94 -28.78 6.60
N VAL A 340 -7.81 -30.11 6.49
CA VAL A 340 -8.95 -31.06 6.48
C VAL A 340 -8.90 -31.97 7.70
#